data_AF-A0A929WZU4-F1
#
_entry.id   AF-A0A929WZU4-F1
#
_cell.length_a   1.000
_cell.length_b   1.000
_cell.length_c   1.000
_cell.angle_alpha   90.00
_cell.angle_beta   90.00
_cell.angle_gamma   90.00
#
_symmetry.space_group_name_H-M   'P 1'
#
loop_
_entity.id
_entity.type
_entity.pdbx_description
1 polymer ?
#
loop_
_entity_poly.entity_id
_entity_poly.type
_entity_poly.pdbx_seq_one_letter_code
_entity_poly.pdbx_strand_id
1 'polypeptide(L)'
;MSLRFRLIALSISGLLILGQMKAQSKQQLPHRDKYVRVSDFGQLPANARYLIGVKNEDNKIYFLSSIAYKIGKGGKLTATLTEHLTSDTVFSPSPEICWQIEEKEKKKQWSITSIKEEKYLNYNNKDQTGVYLDSKRVYWDLTLLEEGQIKLSNTVGHSTRYLGFNPIQGEDYGYFGNYKTCQSDTLLIFMHDLTLSEKKGELQMPADSDRIAFIADTLIDGRLPRSEYLLSDGKIAVDGYDTWTYLAVSQNAFYLQSSTSEYLRHDLIKGEKQLWYNWNGLISTSQDTPRCLVWDKKQRKLAVVDPYEAEILSFEPVYFVAVADPMSEDLKNGIKTLSGGWSAHHLAELDWQNVRALDLRNATLPAHPLAFKHQPSKANQPIYVSKKEKEIVPEAWSFVIAEDLLLADVYLQDKEPLYVPYPFNLDGHTITYEREMIDGNWETLCLPFTVDDWSKSFDVQELVKITQNGTKLDLGFDKAQKIQANQPVILRGKGKLKLQAREGIVVTQESEGIFKGNYDSKDINQAYLLSNDGNSFVNAASGSHLSPFRAYILLDKDYKTIDVKYNIITQIRPQQVTSRDKILYSIDGIRQLSTKRQGIYIVDGQKIIIK
;
A
#
# COMPACT_ATOMS: atom_id res chain seq x y z
N MET A 1 24.89 -6.08 -41.06
CA MET A 1 26.25 -6.41 -40.58
C MET A 1 26.91 -5.14 -40.11
N SER A 2 27.69 -5.27 -39.05
CA SER A 2 28.10 -4.27 -38.07
C SER A 2 29.10 -3.18 -38.51
N LEU A 3 29.06 -2.08 -37.73
CA LEU A 3 30.16 -1.21 -37.27
C LEU A 3 30.80 -0.24 -38.28
N ARG A 4 30.75 1.06 -37.97
CA ARG A 4 31.92 1.80 -37.42
C ARG A 4 31.58 3.25 -37.00
N PHE A 5 32.11 3.57 -35.81
CA PHE A 5 32.26 4.85 -35.12
C PHE A 5 32.48 6.10 -35.98
N ARG A 6 31.92 7.23 -35.52
CA ARG A 6 32.60 8.54 -35.42
C ARG A 6 31.93 9.44 -34.37
N LEU A 7 32.70 9.75 -33.31
CA LEU A 7 32.59 10.94 -32.47
C LEU A 7 32.70 12.21 -33.34
N ILE A 8 32.04 13.30 -32.94
CA ILE A 8 32.58 14.69 -32.86
C ILE A 8 31.54 15.64 -32.20
N ALA A 9 32.02 16.32 -31.15
CA ALA A 9 31.77 17.69 -30.67
C ALA A 9 30.36 18.31 -30.54
N LEU A 10 30.07 18.73 -29.30
CA LEU A 10 29.34 19.97 -28.96
C LEU A 10 30.03 20.53 -27.70
N SER A 11 30.93 21.50 -27.89
CA SER A 11 30.70 22.95 -27.76
C SER A 11 31.03 23.46 -26.35
N ILE A 12 32.27 23.91 -26.22
CA ILE A 12 32.73 24.85 -25.21
C ILE A 12 32.09 26.20 -25.54
N SER A 13 31.15 26.65 -24.70
CA SER A 13 30.72 28.06 -24.57
C SER A 13 29.89 28.18 -23.30
N GLY A 14 30.55 28.55 -22.20
CA GLY A 14 29.91 28.74 -20.89
C GLY A 14 30.89 28.75 -19.73
N LEU A 15 32.08 29.32 -19.94
CA LEU A 15 32.99 29.67 -18.85
C LEU A 15 32.64 31.11 -18.45
N LEU A 16 32.39 31.30 -17.14
CA LEU A 16 31.96 32.52 -16.44
C LEU A 16 30.45 32.78 -16.45
N ILE A 17 29.76 32.32 -15.40
CA ILE A 17 29.29 33.15 -14.26
C ILE A 17 28.62 32.20 -13.25
N LEU A 18 28.82 32.47 -11.96
CA LEU A 18 28.33 31.79 -10.75
C LEU A 18 29.22 30.70 -10.16
N GLY A 19 29.67 30.96 -8.93
CA GLY A 19 29.86 29.91 -7.94
C GLY A 19 31.29 29.60 -7.50
N GLN A 20 32.10 30.60 -7.14
CA GLN A 20 33.12 30.35 -6.11
C GLN A 20 32.57 30.75 -4.74
N MET A 21 31.59 29.98 -4.26
CA MET A 21 31.45 29.79 -2.82
C MET A 21 32.60 28.91 -2.38
N LYS A 22 33.30 29.37 -1.34
CA LYS A 22 34.40 28.69 -0.66
C LYS A 22 34.14 27.19 -0.58
N ALA A 23 35.13 26.41 -1.01
CA ALA A 23 35.28 25.04 -0.56
C ALA A 23 35.38 25.06 0.97
N GLN A 24 34.25 24.87 1.65
CA GLN A 24 34.27 24.40 3.02
C GLN A 24 34.70 22.94 2.90
N SER A 25 35.94 22.69 3.28
CA SER A 25 36.46 21.39 3.66
C SER A 25 35.34 20.53 4.24
N LYS A 26 35.05 19.39 3.61
CA LYS A 26 34.31 18.32 4.27
C LYS A 26 35.04 18.03 5.58
N GLN A 27 34.50 18.51 6.69
CA GLN A 27 34.81 17.95 8.00
C GLN A 27 34.35 16.50 7.90
N GLN A 28 35.31 15.60 7.76
CA GLN A 28 35.10 14.21 8.11
C GLN A 28 35.01 14.21 9.62
N LEU A 29 33.77 14.09 10.13
CA LEU A 29 33.48 14.10 11.56
C LEU A 29 34.24 12.92 12.20
N PRO A 30 34.85 13.08 13.39
CA PRO A 30 35.77 12.11 13.94
C PRO A 30 35.03 10.81 14.31
N HIS A 31 35.35 9.74 13.58
CA HIS A 31 35.01 8.38 13.99
C HIS A 31 35.81 8.03 15.25
N ARG A 32 35.16 7.42 16.25
CA ARG A 32 35.86 6.78 17.37
C ARG A 32 35.99 5.29 17.07
N ASP A 33 37.17 4.83 16.68
CA ASP A 33 37.43 3.39 16.48
C ASP A 33 37.12 2.62 17.78
N LYS A 34 36.40 1.50 17.70
CA LYS A 34 36.01 0.68 18.87
C LYS A 34 36.69 -0.68 18.80
N TYR A 35 37.19 -1.16 19.92
CA TYR A 35 37.78 -2.49 20.05
C TYR A 35 37.15 -3.23 21.23
N VAL A 36 36.66 -4.44 21.00
CA VAL A 36 35.95 -5.26 22.00
C VAL A 36 36.78 -6.49 22.35
N ARG A 37 36.81 -6.86 23.63
CA ARG A 37 37.55 -8.05 24.10
C ARG A 37 37.05 -9.30 23.40
N VAL A 38 37.99 -10.09 22.87
CA VAL A 38 37.74 -11.41 22.29
C VAL A 38 37.62 -12.42 23.42
N SER A 39 36.45 -13.06 23.54
CA SER A 39 36.19 -14.14 24.50
C SER A 39 36.24 -15.53 23.87
N ASP A 40 36.07 -15.62 22.54
CA ASP A 40 36.18 -16.85 21.74
C ASP A 40 37.19 -16.67 20.60
N PHE A 41 38.20 -17.53 20.56
CA PHE A 41 39.34 -17.49 19.63
C PHE A 41 39.19 -18.55 18.54
N GLY A 42 38.06 -18.54 17.84
CA GLY A 42 37.92 -19.26 16.57
C GLY A 42 38.94 -18.79 15.51
N GLN A 43 38.57 -18.79 14.24
CA GLN A 43 39.44 -18.18 13.23
C GLN A 43 39.40 -16.65 13.37
N LEU A 44 40.52 -16.06 13.82
CA LEU A 44 40.69 -14.61 13.84
C LEU A 44 40.82 -14.08 12.40
N PRO A 45 40.01 -13.09 11.97
CA PRO A 45 40.11 -12.53 10.62
C PRO A 45 41.46 -11.89 10.30
N ALA A 46 42.14 -12.35 9.24
CA ALA A 46 43.47 -11.87 8.85
C ALA A 46 43.55 -10.35 8.55
N ASN A 47 42.44 -9.73 8.13
CA ASN A 47 42.37 -8.30 7.79
C ASN A 47 41.85 -7.42 8.95
N ALA A 48 41.52 -7.99 10.10
CA ALA A 48 41.07 -7.21 11.24
C ALA A 48 42.24 -6.53 11.98
N ARG A 49 41.91 -5.48 12.72
CA ARG A 49 42.84 -4.81 13.64
C ARG A 49 42.59 -5.30 15.06
N TYR A 50 43.65 -5.40 15.83
CA TYR A 50 43.64 -5.94 17.17
C TYR A 50 44.45 -5.06 18.13
N LEU A 51 44.06 -5.05 19.40
CA LEU A 51 44.89 -4.60 20.51
C LEU A 51 45.31 -5.82 21.31
N ILE A 52 46.55 -5.82 21.79
CA ILE A 52 47.09 -6.88 22.64
C ILE A 52 47.36 -6.23 24.00
N GLY A 53 46.65 -6.67 25.03
CA GLY A 53 46.73 -6.08 26.37
C GLY A 53 47.03 -7.10 27.46
N VAL A 54 47.43 -6.62 28.63
CA VAL A 54 47.57 -7.42 29.85
C VAL A 54 46.79 -6.75 30.97
N LYS A 55 45.96 -7.52 31.68
CA LYS A 55 45.34 -7.07 32.92
C LYS A 55 46.31 -7.31 34.08
N ASN A 56 46.78 -6.24 34.71
CA ASN A 56 47.75 -6.29 35.80
C ASN A 56 47.05 -6.37 37.17
N GLU A 57 47.81 -6.56 38.25
CA GLU A 57 47.31 -6.67 39.63
C GLU A 57 46.50 -5.45 40.10
N ASP A 58 46.76 -4.27 39.52
CA ASP A 58 46.02 -3.03 39.75
C ASP A 58 44.66 -2.98 39.04
N ASN A 59 44.23 -4.09 38.43
CA ASN A 59 43.05 -4.22 37.58
C ASN A 59 43.03 -3.32 36.32
N LYS A 60 44.13 -2.63 36.00
CA LYS A 60 44.26 -1.85 34.76
C LYS A 60 44.72 -2.74 33.61
N ILE A 61 44.41 -2.33 32.38
CA ILE A 61 44.85 -3.01 31.16
C ILE A 61 45.95 -2.19 30.49
N TYR A 62 47.10 -2.82 30.30
CA TYR A 62 48.26 -2.23 29.63
C TYR A 62 48.41 -2.81 28.23
N PHE A 63 48.35 -1.97 27.21
CA PHE A 63 48.40 -2.39 25.80
C PHE A 63 49.83 -2.38 25.26
N LEU A 64 50.17 -3.41 24.49
CA LEU A 64 51.42 -3.52 23.76
C LEU A 64 51.51 -2.41 22.71
N SER A 65 52.52 -1.57 22.81
CA SER A 65 52.80 -0.50 21.87
C SER A 65 53.96 -0.84 20.94
N SER A 66 53.92 -0.35 19.71
CA SER A 66 55.01 -0.45 18.74
C SER A 66 56.21 0.45 19.08
N ILE A 67 56.11 1.30 20.09
CA ILE A 67 57.19 2.18 20.54
C ILE A 67 58.25 1.41 21.32
N ALA A 68 59.53 1.60 20.97
CA ALA A 68 60.66 1.00 21.69
C ALA A 68 60.91 1.67 23.05
N TYR A 69 61.17 0.87 24.09
CA TYR A 69 61.57 1.34 25.40
C TYR A 69 63.07 1.74 25.41
N LYS A 70 63.38 2.98 25.81
CA LYS A 70 64.67 3.65 25.50
C LYS A 70 65.85 3.39 26.47
N ILE A 71 65.86 2.35 27.31
CA ILE A 71 66.98 2.12 28.27
C ILE A 71 67.59 0.71 28.15
N GLY A 72 68.85 0.64 27.68
CA GLY A 72 69.71 -0.55 27.70
C GLY A 72 69.69 -1.41 26.43
N LYS A 73 70.77 -2.17 26.16
CA LYS A 73 70.97 -3.05 24.99
C LYS A 73 70.10 -4.33 24.98
N GLY A 74 68.84 -4.23 25.36
CA GLY A 74 67.87 -5.33 25.30
C GLY A 74 66.53 -4.80 24.84
N GLY A 75 66.26 -4.88 23.54
CA GLY A 75 65.07 -4.30 22.90
C GLY A 75 63.78 -4.74 23.58
N LYS A 76 63.01 -3.78 24.08
CA LYS A 76 61.69 -3.99 24.68
C LYS A 76 60.73 -3.00 24.05
N LEU A 77 59.45 -3.33 24.09
CA LEU A 77 58.38 -2.43 23.62
C LEU A 77 57.66 -1.82 24.81
N THR A 78 57.22 -0.58 24.71
CA THR A 78 56.48 0.09 25.79
C THR A 78 55.07 -0.48 25.93
N ALA A 79 54.50 -0.34 27.11
CA ALA A 79 53.09 -0.59 27.35
C ALA A 79 52.35 0.74 27.59
N THR A 80 51.18 0.89 27.01
CA THR A 80 50.37 2.12 27.09
C THR A 80 49.06 1.82 27.80
N LEU A 81 48.74 2.63 28.82
CA LEU A 81 47.43 2.66 29.44
C LEU A 81 46.51 3.58 28.63
N THR A 82 45.28 3.15 28.34
CA THR A 82 44.27 3.97 27.64
C THR A 82 43.28 4.58 28.63
N GLU A 83 42.98 5.87 28.51
CA GLU A 83 42.20 6.65 29.49
C GLU A 83 40.70 6.27 29.57
N HIS A 84 40.16 5.56 28.58
CA HIS A 84 38.73 5.23 28.48
C HIS A 84 38.52 3.72 28.32
N LEU A 85 38.62 3.00 29.43
CA LEU A 85 38.33 1.57 29.54
C LEU A 85 37.04 1.37 30.33
N THR A 86 36.02 0.79 29.68
CA THR A 86 35.03 -0.04 30.38
C THR A 86 35.50 -1.48 30.31
N SER A 87 35.05 -2.37 31.21
CA SER A 87 35.73 -3.64 31.54
C SER A 87 36.19 -4.51 30.37
N ASP A 88 35.58 -4.37 29.18
CA ASP A 88 35.90 -5.16 27.98
C ASP A 88 35.87 -4.35 26.66
N THR A 89 36.06 -3.03 26.68
CA THR A 89 36.06 -2.19 25.46
C THR A 89 37.08 -1.04 25.51
N VAL A 90 37.72 -0.76 24.37
CA VAL A 90 38.68 0.33 24.16
C VAL A 90 38.21 1.23 23.02
N PHE A 91 38.32 2.55 23.21
CA PHE A 91 37.93 3.54 22.21
C PHE A 91 39.11 4.36 21.72
N SER A 92 39.13 4.62 20.41
CA SER A 92 40.09 5.46 19.71
C SER A 92 41.54 5.19 20.14
N PRO A 93 41.99 3.92 20.12
CA PRO A 93 43.35 3.62 20.49
C PRO A 93 44.32 4.35 19.56
N SER A 94 45.46 4.76 20.11
CA SER A 94 46.49 5.38 19.29
C SER A 94 47.03 4.34 18.28
N PRO A 95 47.42 4.74 17.04
CA PRO A 95 47.85 3.79 16.02
C PRO A 95 49.03 2.89 16.45
N GLU A 96 49.83 3.35 17.41
CA GLU A 96 50.98 2.65 17.98
C GLU A 96 50.61 1.31 18.64
N ILE A 97 49.41 1.20 19.22
CA ILE A 97 48.96 0.00 19.93
C ILE A 97 48.07 -0.90 19.07
N CYS A 98 47.89 -0.55 17.78
CA CYS A 98 47.10 -1.32 16.84
C CYS A 98 47.97 -2.36 16.10
N TRP A 99 47.48 -3.60 16.04
CA TRP A 99 48.17 -4.74 15.48
C TRP A 99 47.28 -5.49 14.47
N GLN A 100 47.91 -6.21 13.55
CA GLN A 100 47.29 -7.26 12.75
C GLN A 100 47.81 -8.60 13.23
N ILE A 101 46.95 -9.61 13.28
CA ILE A 101 47.32 -10.95 13.72
C ILE A 101 46.89 -11.93 12.63
N GLU A 102 47.85 -12.65 12.05
CA GLU A 102 47.64 -13.56 10.94
C GLU A 102 48.05 -14.98 11.32
N GLU A 103 47.16 -15.95 11.14
CA GLU A 103 47.48 -17.37 11.33
C GLU A 103 48.24 -17.93 10.12
N LYS A 104 49.30 -18.69 10.38
CA LYS A 104 49.99 -19.51 9.40
C LYS A 104 49.20 -20.78 9.13
N GLU A 105 48.76 -20.94 7.88
CA GLU A 105 48.05 -22.13 7.44
C GLU A 105 48.78 -23.41 7.88
N LYS A 106 48.06 -24.29 8.60
CA LYS A 106 48.41 -25.66 8.99
C LYS A 106 49.24 -25.87 10.28
N LYS A 107 49.60 -24.84 11.07
CA LYS A 107 50.39 -25.06 12.32
C LYS A 107 49.96 -24.31 13.60
N LYS A 108 48.82 -23.61 13.65
CA LYS A 108 48.41 -22.77 14.82
C LYS A 108 49.50 -21.78 15.27
N GLN A 109 50.26 -21.27 14.31
CA GLN A 109 51.36 -20.32 14.54
C GLN A 109 50.95 -18.96 13.98
N TRP A 110 51.32 -17.87 14.63
CA TRP A 110 50.76 -16.55 14.35
C TRP A 110 51.85 -15.53 14.09
N SER A 111 51.70 -14.70 13.06
CA SER A 111 52.50 -13.50 12.86
C SER A 111 51.72 -12.28 13.29
N ILE A 112 52.39 -11.37 13.99
CA ILE A 112 51.79 -10.15 14.53
C ILE A 112 52.50 -8.97 13.87
N THR A 113 51.74 -8.05 13.29
CA THR A 113 52.27 -6.91 12.52
C THR A 113 51.77 -5.62 13.16
N SER A 114 52.65 -4.65 13.38
CA SER A 114 52.23 -3.31 13.81
C SER A 114 51.54 -2.58 12.67
N ILE A 115 50.36 -1.99 12.94
CA ILE A 115 49.66 -1.16 11.95
C ILE A 115 50.44 0.12 11.65
N LYS A 116 50.96 0.78 12.69
CA LYS A 116 51.68 2.05 12.52
C LYS A 116 53.04 1.88 11.82
N GLU A 117 53.81 0.88 12.23
CA GLU A 117 55.20 0.72 11.79
C GLU A 117 55.34 -0.23 10.60
N GLU A 118 54.26 -0.93 10.21
CA GLU A 118 54.22 -1.92 9.12
C GLU A 118 55.32 -3.00 9.22
N LYS A 119 55.66 -3.39 10.45
CA LYS A 119 56.71 -4.36 10.79
C LYS A 119 56.20 -5.45 11.71
N TYR A 120 56.83 -6.62 11.65
CA TYR A 120 56.47 -7.78 12.46
C TYR A 120 57.02 -7.66 13.88
N LEU A 121 56.21 -8.08 14.85
CA LEU A 121 56.61 -8.30 16.23
C LEU A 121 57.59 -9.47 16.30
N ASN A 122 58.84 -9.15 16.58
CA ASN A 122 59.97 -10.07 16.54
C ASN A 122 60.60 -10.26 17.92
N TYR A 123 61.37 -11.32 18.07
CA TYR A 123 62.03 -11.70 19.32
C TYR A 123 63.50 -12.08 19.11
N ASN A 124 64.31 -11.92 20.15
CA ASN A 124 65.72 -12.32 20.11
C ASN A 124 65.87 -13.83 20.38
N ASN A 125 66.52 -14.54 19.45
CA ASN A 125 66.73 -15.99 19.52
C ASN A 125 67.86 -16.44 20.48
N LYS A 126 68.60 -15.50 21.10
CA LYS A 126 69.79 -15.77 21.94
C LYS A 126 69.53 -15.47 23.42
N ASP A 127 68.76 -16.29 24.12
CA ASP A 127 68.54 -16.22 25.59
C ASP A 127 68.26 -14.82 26.20
N GLN A 128 67.85 -13.87 25.38
CA GLN A 128 67.65 -12.47 25.74
C GLN A 128 66.16 -12.20 25.90
N THR A 129 65.83 -11.16 26.68
CA THR A 129 64.46 -10.72 26.90
C THR A 129 63.90 -9.84 25.78
N GLY A 130 64.55 -9.87 24.61
CA GLY A 130 64.35 -8.90 23.55
C GLY A 130 63.06 -9.14 22.75
N VAL A 131 62.21 -8.11 22.64
CA VAL A 131 61.09 -7.97 21.70
C VAL A 131 61.25 -6.64 20.94
N TYR A 132 61.15 -6.69 19.62
CA TYR A 132 61.40 -5.55 18.72
C TYR A 132 60.59 -5.68 17.43
N LEU A 133 60.65 -4.66 16.58
CA LEU A 133 59.99 -4.67 15.28
C LEU A 133 61.01 -4.86 14.14
N ASP A 134 60.72 -5.77 13.23
CA ASP A 134 61.56 -6.08 12.07
C ASP A 134 60.69 -6.37 10.84
N SER A 135 61.22 -6.13 9.64
CA SER A 135 60.60 -6.52 8.38
C SER A 135 60.62 -8.03 8.16
N LYS A 136 61.50 -8.78 8.86
CA LYS A 136 61.52 -10.24 8.80
C LYS A 136 60.35 -10.82 9.59
N ARG A 137 59.43 -11.51 8.90
CA ARG A 137 58.32 -12.25 9.54
C ARG A 137 58.85 -13.38 10.41
N VAL A 138 58.34 -13.44 11.64
CA VAL A 138 58.50 -14.57 12.56
C VAL A 138 57.14 -15.03 13.06
N TYR A 139 57.11 -16.20 13.67
CA TYR A 139 55.90 -16.82 14.15
C TYR A 139 55.98 -17.07 15.66
N TRP A 140 54.85 -16.84 16.32
CA TRP A 140 54.60 -17.11 17.73
C TRP A 140 53.64 -18.30 17.84
N ASP A 141 53.89 -19.17 18.80
CA ASP A 141 52.97 -20.24 19.17
C ASP A 141 51.93 -19.67 20.15
N LEU A 142 50.65 -19.75 19.77
CA LEU A 142 49.53 -19.23 20.55
C LEU A 142 48.87 -20.36 21.35
N THR A 143 48.80 -20.19 22.67
CA THR A 143 48.08 -21.08 23.57
C THR A 143 46.84 -20.37 24.11
N LEU A 144 45.68 -21.00 23.96
CA LEU A 144 44.43 -20.52 24.55
C LEU A 144 44.33 -20.95 26.01
N LEU A 145 43.89 -20.01 26.84
CA LEU A 145 43.59 -20.20 28.26
C LEU A 145 42.07 -19.98 28.49
N GLU A 146 41.63 -20.08 29.74
CA GLU A 146 40.24 -19.82 30.12
C GLU A 146 39.85 -18.33 29.90
N GLU A 147 38.55 -18.07 29.71
CA GLU A 147 37.98 -16.70 29.59
C GLU A 147 38.59 -15.81 28.48
N GLY A 148 38.97 -16.41 27.34
CA GLY A 148 39.51 -15.66 26.21
C GLY A 148 40.90 -15.06 26.48
N GLN A 149 41.65 -15.66 27.40
CA GLN A 149 43.04 -15.29 27.64
C GLN A 149 43.96 -16.10 26.71
N ILE A 150 45.09 -15.53 26.32
CA ILE A 150 46.10 -16.22 25.49
C ILE A 150 47.50 -16.10 26.06
N LYS A 151 48.38 -17.02 25.66
CA LYS A 151 49.84 -16.85 25.77
C LYS A 151 50.45 -16.91 24.38
N LEU A 152 51.36 -15.98 24.11
CA LEU A 152 52.20 -16.01 22.91
C LEU A 152 53.60 -16.44 23.32
N SER A 153 54.07 -17.54 22.73
CA SER A 153 55.34 -18.15 23.09
C SER A 153 56.22 -18.40 21.87
N ASN A 154 57.52 -18.58 22.12
CA ASN A 154 58.45 -19.06 21.13
C ASN A 154 59.42 -20.07 21.76
N THR A 155 59.68 -21.17 21.07
CA THR A 155 60.67 -22.17 21.49
C THR A 155 61.87 -22.15 20.55
N VAL A 156 63.05 -21.84 21.10
CA VAL A 156 64.32 -21.90 20.37
C VAL A 156 65.24 -22.88 21.10
N GLY A 157 65.60 -23.98 20.43
CA GLY A 157 66.32 -25.09 21.06
C GLY A 157 65.48 -25.73 22.17
N HIS A 158 65.98 -25.75 23.40
CA HIS A 158 65.30 -26.31 24.58
C HIS A 158 64.71 -25.26 25.53
N SER A 159 64.61 -23.99 25.10
CA SER A 159 64.08 -22.90 25.92
C SER A 159 62.81 -22.31 25.29
N THR A 160 61.71 -22.39 26.02
CA THR A 160 60.47 -21.65 25.72
C THR A 160 60.45 -20.32 26.47
N ARG A 161 60.02 -19.26 25.79
CA ARG A 161 59.82 -17.92 26.36
C ARG A 161 58.47 -17.38 25.91
N TYR A 162 57.96 -16.40 26.64
CA TYR A 162 56.64 -15.82 26.45
C TYR A 162 56.74 -14.31 26.25
N LEU A 163 55.88 -13.79 25.38
CA LEU A 163 55.59 -12.37 25.36
C LEU A 163 54.87 -12.02 26.67
N GLY A 164 55.51 -11.18 27.48
CA GLY A 164 54.96 -10.81 28.78
C GLY A 164 55.23 -9.36 29.13
N PHE A 165 54.47 -8.87 30.09
CA PHE A 165 54.50 -7.53 30.64
C PHE A 165 55.21 -7.51 31.99
N ASN A 166 56.02 -6.47 32.21
CA ASN A 166 56.50 -6.07 33.53
C ASN A 166 56.23 -4.57 33.73
N PRO A 167 55.61 -4.17 34.85
CA PRO A 167 55.45 -2.77 35.20
C PRO A 167 56.79 -2.18 35.65
N ILE A 168 56.90 -0.86 35.56
CA ILE A 168 57.97 -0.11 36.21
C ILE A 168 57.41 0.37 37.55
N GLN A 169 58.08 0.03 38.66
CA GLN A 169 57.62 0.44 39.99
C GLN A 169 57.51 1.96 40.09
N GLY A 170 56.32 2.44 40.47
CA GLY A 170 56.04 3.87 40.68
C GLY A 170 55.59 4.65 39.44
N GLU A 171 55.42 3.99 38.30
CA GLU A 171 55.05 4.63 37.02
C GLU A 171 53.76 4.02 36.45
N ASP A 172 52.95 4.82 35.75
CA ASP A 172 51.73 4.37 35.03
C ASP A 172 52.04 3.73 33.65
N TYR A 173 53.27 3.25 33.45
CA TYR A 173 53.70 2.55 32.24
C TYR A 173 54.65 1.39 32.55
N GLY A 174 54.76 0.46 31.60
CA GLY A 174 55.63 -0.70 31.71
C GLY A 174 56.21 -1.08 30.36
N TYR A 175 56.72 -2.30 30.27
CA TYR A 175 57.32 -2.80 29.03
C TYR A 175 56.99 -4.26 28.77
N PHE A 176 56.83 -4.58 27.49
CA PHE A 176 56.73 -5.93 26.98
C PHE A 176 58.10 -6.46 26.53
N GLY A 177 58.33 -7.74 26.79
CA GLY A 177 59.57 -8.44 26.43
C GLY A 177 59.37 -9.95 26.32
N ASN A 178 60.45 -10.68 26.02
CA ASN A 178 60.43 -12.11 25.77
C ASN A 178 61.01 -12.92 26.95
N TYR A 179 60.17 -13.32 27.90
CA TYR A 179 60.60 -13.76 29.22
C TYR A 179 60.50 -15.27 29.43
N LYS A 180 61.38 -15.83 30.27
CA LYS A 180 61.16 -17.14 30.90
C LYS A 180 60.17 -17.02 32.05
N THR A 181 60.25 -15.92 32.79
CA THR A 181 59.36 -15.54 33.90
C THR A 181 59.17 -14.03 33.88
N CYS A 182 57.93 -13.58 34.08
CA CYS A 182 57.54 -12.17 34.16
C CYS A 182 56.31 -12.04 35.08
N GLN A 183 55.93 -10.81 35.40
CA GLN A 183 54.77 -10.55 36.26
C GLN A 183 53.46 -11.00 35.61
N SER A 184 53.31 -10.80 34.30
CA SER A 184 52.11 -11.24 33.59
C SER A 184 52.42 -11.62 32.15
N ASP A 185 52.18 -12.88 31.78
CA ASP A 185 52.30 -13.41 30.41
C ASP A 185 50.94 -13.83 29.82
N THR A 186 49.86 -13.61 30.57
CA THR A 186 48.48 -13.82 30.16
C THR A 186 47.98 -12.57 29.43
N LEU A 187 47.75 -12.70 28.13
CA LEU A 187 47.35 -11.61 27.25
C LEU A 187 45.84 -11.66 26.98
N LEU A 188 45.27 -10.48 26.75
CA LEU A 188 43.91 -10.24 26.28
C LEU A 188 43.99 -9.67 24.86
N ILE A 189 43.14 -10.18 23.97
CA ILE A 189 42.99 -9.60 22.63
C ILE A 189 41.70 -8.80 22.58
N PHE A 190 41.78 -7.61 21.99
CA PHE A 190 40.60 -6.81 21.64
C PHE A 190 40.57 -6.69 20.13
N MET A 191 39.48 -7.07 19.50
CA MET A 191 39.31 -6.97 18.05
C MET A 191 38.57 -5.68 17.71
N HIS A 192 38.99 -5.02 16.64
CA HIS A 192 38.27 -3.89 16.07
C HIS A 192 36.84 -4.32 15.75
N ASP A 193 35.89 -3.68 16.41
CA ASP A 193 34.47 -3.91 16.23
C ASP A 193 34.02 -3.10 15.02
N LEU A 194 33.74 -3.79 13.91
CA LEU A 194 33.16 -3.18 12.72
C LEU A 194 31.68 -2.89 13.03
N THR A 195 31.43 -1.79 13.73
CA THR A 195 30.08 -1.35 14.15
C THR A 195 29.25 -0.80 12.98
N LEU A 196 27.98 -0.47 13.23
CA LEU A 196 26.95 -0.05 12.27
C LEU A 196 27.37 1.17 11.41
N SER A 197 28.41 1.90 11.82
CA SER A 197 29.11 2.92 11.03
C SER A 197 29.68 2.45 9.68
N GLU A 198 29.88 1.13 9.49
CA GLU A 198 30.35 0.53 8.23
C GLU A 198 29.24 -0.15 7.41
N LYS A 199 28.01 -0.29 7.94
CA LYS A 199 26.87 -0.73 7.14
C LYS A 199 26.40 0.44 6.28
N LYS A 200 26.36 0.26 4.95
CA LYS A 200 25.55 1.14 4.11
C LYS A 200 24.09 0.93 4.53
N GLY A 201 23.50 1.91 5.21
CA GLY A 201 22.06 1.96 5.38
C GLY A 201 21.35 2.05 4.03
N GLU A 202 20.08 1.68 3.99
CA GLU A 202 19.26 1.64 2.78
C GLU A 202 18.37 2.90 2.63
N LEU A 203 18.65 3.97 3.38
CA LEU A 203 17.84 5.19 3.32
C LEU A 203 17.83 5.78 1.92
N GLN A 204 16.70 5.59 1.25
CA GLN A 204 16.39 6.24 -0.01
C GLN A 204 15.90 7.65 0.28
N MET A 205 16.56 8.64 -0.34
CA MET A 205 16.18 10.05 -0.17
C MET A 205 14.91 10.35 -0.98
N PRO A 206 13.91 11.03 -0.39
CA PRO A 206 12.74 11.53 -1.10
C PRO A 206 13.12 12.57 -2.15
N ALA A 207 12.22 12.82 -3.10
CA ALA A 207 12.34 13.98 -3.98
C ALA A 207 12.06 15.28 -3.22
N ASP A 208 12.57 16.39 -3.73
CA ASP A 208 12.30 17.70 -3.14
C ASP A 208 10.79 18.00 -3.14
N SER A 209 10.31 18.54 -2.02
CA SER A 209 8.90 18.79 -1.73
C SER A 209 8.01 17.55 -1.54
N ASP A 210 8.57 16.34 -1.50
CA ASP A 210 7.80 15.14 -1.14
C ASP A 210 7.27 15.25 0.29
N ARG A 211 6.02 14.81 0.50
CA ARG A 211 5.48 14.60 1.83
C ARG A 211 5.85 13.22 2.32
N ILE A 212 6.36 13.17 3.54
CA ILE A 212 6.90 11.97 4.15
C ILE A 212 6.42 11.78 5.60
N ALA A 213 6.58 10.56 6.08
CA ALA A 213 6.53 10.21 7.50
C ALA A 213 7.77 9.40 7.88
N PHE A 214 7.92 9.16 9.17
CA PHE A 214 8.96 8.30 9.70
C PHE A 214 8.46 6.86 9.83
N ILE A 215 9.28 5.89 9.44
CA ILE A 215 9.04 4.47 9.68
C ILE A 215 10.19 3.90 10.51
N ALA A 216 9.85 3.12 11.52
CA ALA A 216 10.78 2.22 12.20
C ALA A 216 10.23 0.80 12.10
N ASP A 217 10.98 -0.11 11.47
CA ASP A 217 10.54 -1.49 11.21
C ASP A 217 9.20 -1.54 10.43
N THR A 218 8.17 -2.18 10.99
CA THR A 218 6.82 -2.24 10.42
C THR A 218 5.90 -1.13 10.91
N LEU A 219 6.41 -0.11 11.60
CA LEU A 219 5.61 0.90 12.30
C LEU A 219 5.84 2.32 11.77
N ILE A 220 4.75 3.06 11.53
CA ILE A 220 4.75 4.49 11.22
C ILE A 220 4.82 5.27 12.53
N ASP A 221 5.77 6.22 12.61
CA ASP A 221 6.12 6.95 13.84
C ASP A 221 6.25 6.01 15.04
N GLY A 222 6.67 4.75 14.81
CA GLY A 222 6.82 3.71 15.81
C GLY A 222 5.55 3.31 16.58
N ARG A 223 4.37 3.71 16.09
CA ARG A 223 3.08 3.52 16.79
C ARG A 223 2.06 2.74 15.97
N LEU A 224 1.97 3.02 14.67
CA LEU A 224 0.90 2.51 13.82
C LEU A 224 1.42 1.45 12.87
N PRO A 225 0.75 0.30 12.71
CA PRO A 225 1.19 -0.77 11.82
C PRO A 225 1.13 -0.32 10.36
N ARG A 226 2.28 -0.25 9.68
CA ARG A 226 2.39 0.20 8.29
C ARG A 226 1.43 -0.54 7.36
N SER A 227 1.21 -1.83 7.59
CA SER A 227 0.32 -2.67 6.77
C SER A 227 -1.11 -2.15 6.69
N GLU A 228 -1.61 -1.46 7.73
CA GLU A 228 -2.98 -0.94 7.76
C GLU A 228 -3.16 0.39 7.01
N TYR A 229 -2.04 1.08 6.76
CA TYR A 229 -1.99 2.41 6.15
C TYR A 229 -1.37 2.39 4.74
N LEU A 230 -0.80 1.25 4.33
CA LEU A 230 -0.20 1.07 3.01
C LEU A 230 -1.27 1.15 1.92
N LEU A 231 -0.99 1.96 0.90
CA LEU A 231 -1.86 2.18 -0.24
C LEU A 231 -1.39 1.37 -1.46
N SER A 232 -2.28 1.23 -2.44
CA SER A 232 -2.02 0.52 -3.69
C SER A 232 -0.85 1.10 -4.51
N ASP A 233 -0.55 2.39 -4.35
CA ASP A 233 0.58 3.07 -5.00
C ASP A 233 1.90 3.00 -4.21
N GLY A 234 1.91 2.28 -3.07
CA GLY A 234 3.07 2.10 -2.20
C GLY A 234 3.31 3.22 -1.19
N LYS A 235 2.51 4.30 -1.21
CA LYS A 235 2.52 5.35 -0.18
C LYS A 235 1.74 4.92 1.05
N ILE A 236 1.74 5.77 2.07
CA ILE A 236 0.90 5.60 3.27
C ILE A 236 -0.16 6.69 3.40
N ALA A 237 -1.34 6.31 3.89
CA ALA A 237 -2.47 7.20 4.16
C ALA A 237 -2.24 8.08 5.38
N VAL A 238 -2.49 9.40 5.27
CA VAL A 238 -2.35 10.33 6.41
C VAL A 238 -3.47 10.17 7.41
N ASP A 239 -3.13 9.63 8.57
CA ASP A 239 -4.13 9.34 9.59
C ASP A 239 -3.48 9.19 10.98
N GLY A 240 -3.59 10.25 11.79
CA GLY A 240 -3.22 10.22 13.22
C GLY A 240 -1.72 10.33 13.54
N TYR A 241 -0.86 10.64 12.57
CA TYR A 241 0.58 10.77 12.76
C TYR A 241 1.16 12.05 12.12
N ASP A 242 2.37 12.45 12.52
CA ASP A 242 3.00 13.68 12.03
C ASP A 242 3.56 13.44 10.61
N THR A 243 3.35 14.40 9.72
CA THR A 243 3.91 14.39 8.37
C THR A 243 4.83 15.58 8.16
N TRP A 244 5.83 15.39 7.31
CA TRP A 244 6.85 16.39 7.02
C TRP A 244 6.99 16.57 5.51
N THR A 245 7.18 17.82 5.08
CA THR A 245 7.62 18.12 3.72
C THR A 245 9.15 18.07 3.71
N TYR A 246 9.70 17.19 2.88
CA TYR A 246 11.14 17.06 2.67
C TYR A 246 11.63 18.18 1.75
N LEU A 247 12.55 19.01 2.21
CA LEU A 247 13.10 20.12 1.43
C LEU A 247 14.60 19.88 1.20
N ALA A 248 14.96 19.54 -0.03
CA ALA A 248 16.33 19.22 -0.41
C ALA A 248 17.20 20.49 -0.43
N VAL A 249 18.35 20.42 0.23
CA VAL A 249 19.38 21.48 0.19
C VAL A 249 20.55 21.04 -0.68
N SER A 250 20.93 19.76 -0.57
CA SER A 250 21.94 19.11 -1.41
C SER A 250 21.67 17.61 -1.45
N GLN A 251 22.53 16.83 -2.13
CA GLN A 251 22.39 15.37 -2.23
C GLN A 251 22.22 14.67 -0.86
N ASN A 252 22.87 15.19 0.19
CA ASN A 252 22.86 14.57 1.51
C ASN A 252 22.32 15.51 2.61
N ALA A 253 21.76 16.67 2.28
CA ALA A 253 21.34 17.65 3.28
C ALA A 253 19.93 18.15 2.98
N PHE A 254 19.11 18.31 4.02
CA PHE A 254 17.70 18.63 3.88
C PHE A 254 17.11 19.30 5.12
N TYR A 255 15.96 19.95 4.93
CA TYR A 255 15.07 20.39 6.01
C TYR A 255 13.80 19.54 6.01
N LEU A 256 13.15 19.45 7.18
CA LEU A 256 11.86 18.81 7.35
C LEU A 256 10.87 19.84 7.85
N GLN A 257 9.88 20.20 7.04
CA GLN A 257 8.91 21.25 7.33
C GLN A 257 7.54 20.66 7.68
N SER A 258 6.93 21.11 8.77
CA SER A 258 5.56 20.75 9.14
C SER A 258 4.53 21.44 8.24
N SER A 259 3.27 21.01 8.34
CA SER A 259 2.14 21.71 7.71
C SER A 259 1.93 23.15 8.20
N THR A 260 2.43 23.50 9.39
CA THR A 260 2.41 24.85 9.98
C THR A 260 3.57 25.72 9.52
N SER A 261 4.38 25.26 8.56
CA SER A 261 5.58 25.93 8.04
C SER A 261 6.77 26.02 9.01
N GLU A 262 6.68 25.39 10.19
CA GLU A 262 7.78 25.24 11.14
C GLU A 262 8.68 24.05 10.75
N TYR A 263 9.87 23.93 11.34
CA TYR A 263 10.85 22.91 10.97
C TYR A 263 11.13 21.95 12.12
N LEU A 264 11.38 20.67 11.80
CA LEU A 264 11.81 19.69 12.79
C LEU A 264 13.24 20.02 13.23
N ARG A 265 13.40 20.34 14.52
CA ARG A 265 14.69 20.55 15.15
C ARG A 265 15.29 19.26 15.70
N HIS A 266 16.58 19.27 16.04
CA HIS A 266 17.32 18.14 16.61
C HIS A 266 16.85 17.72 18.00
N ASP A 267 16.09 18.58 18.70
CA ASP A 267 15.41 18.22 19.95
C ASP A 267 13.99 17.66 19.71
N LEU A 268 13.65 17.42 18.44
CA LEU A 268 12.39 16.84 17.97
C LEU A 268 11.15 17.72 18.22
N ILE A 269 11.37 19.02 18.41
CA ILE A 269 10.32 20.03 18.55
C ILE A 269 10.24 20.86 17.25
N LYS A 270 9.04 21.32 16.90
CA LYS A 270 8.81 22.24 15.77
C LYS A 270 9.36 23.63 16.12
N GLY A 271 10.10 24.24 15.19
CA GLY A 271 10.66 25.57 15.40
C GLY A 271 11.42 26.11 14.18
N GLU A 272 12.54 26.79 14.44
CA GLU A 272 13.40 27.36 13.41
C GLU A 272 14.09 26.30 12.53
N LYS A 273 14.51 26.71 11.33
CA LYS A 273 15.20 25.85 10.37
C LYS A 273 16.45 25.21 10.99
N GLN A 274 16.46 23.88 11.05
CA GLN A 274 17.66 23.11 11.39
C GLN A 274 17.95 22.06 10.33
N LEU A 275 19.21 22.02 9.91
CA LEU A 275 19.65 21.14 8.82
C LEU A 275 19.81 19.71 9.34
N TRP A 276 19.33 18.76 8.56
CA TRP A 276 19.52 17.32 8.73
C TRP A 276 20.38 16.78 7.58
N TYR A 277 21.06 15.66 7.84
CA TYR A 277 21.91 15.00 6.86
C TYR A 277 21.56 13.53 6.69
N ASN A 278 21.80 12.99 5.49
CA ASN A 278 21.95 11.56 5.27
C ASN A 278 23.42 11.18 5.51
N TRP A 279 23.66 10.47 6.62
CA TRP A 279 24.99 9.96 6.98
C TRP A 279 24.94 8.44 6.99
N ASN A 280 25.67 7.81 6.05
CA ASN A 280 25.73 6.36 5.89
C ASN A 280 24.37 5.65 5.79
N GLY A 281 23.36 6.32 5.21
CA GLY A 281 22.02 5.77 5.09
C GLY A 281 21.19 5.89 6.36
N LEU A 282 21.52 6.83 7.25
CA LEU A 282 20.77 7.21 8.44
C LEU A 282 20.45 8.70 8.42
N ILE A 283 19.35 9.09 9.07
CA ILE A 283 18.99 10.48 9.30
C ILE A 283 19.78 11.00 10.49
N SER A 284 20.58 12.06 10.30
CA SER A 284 21.49 12.56 11.34
C SER A 284 21.49 14.08 11.48
N THR A 285 21.88 14.54 12.66
CA THR A 285 22.04 15.98 12.95
C THR A 285 23.23 16.58 12.18
N SER A 286 23.18 17.90 12.00
CA SER A 286 24.21 18.70 11.29
C SER A 286 25.41 19.13 12.15
N GLN A 287 25.57 18.54 13.32
CA GLN A 287 26.55 18.96 14.33
C GLN A 287 27.92 18.30 14.13
N ASP A 288 28.98 18.87 14.75
CA ASP A 288 30.36 18.34 14.71
C ASP A 288 30.48 16.90 15.24
N THR A 289 29.50 16.44 16.02
CA THR A 289 29.33 15.02 16.37
C THR A 289 27.90 14.63 15.97
N PRO A 290 27.73 13.87 14.87
CA PRO A 290 26.42 13.60 14.31
C PRO A 290 25.68 12.62 15.22
N ARG A 291 24.44 12.98 15.57
CA ARG A 291 23.51 12.10 16.31
C ARG A 291 22.47 11.58 15.35
N CYS A 292 22.02 10.34 15.54
CA CYS A 292 21.05 9.69 14.64
C CYS A 292 19.63 9.83 15.17
N LEU A 293 18.70 10.09 14.26
CA LEU A 293 17.27 9.94 14.52
C LEU A 293 16.95 8.44 14.56
N VAL A 294 16.43 8.01 15.70
CA VAL A 294 16.07 6.61 15.96
C VAL A 294 14.74 6.54 16.68
N TRP A 295 14.17 5.34 16.70
CA TRP A 295 12.99 5.04 17.51
C TRP A 295 13.38 4.33 18.82
N ASP A 296 13.00 4.94 19.95
CA ASP A 296 13.12 4.34 21.27
C ASP A 296 11.96 3.35 21.50
N LYS A 297 12.23 2.05 21.31
CA LYS A 297 11.26 0.98 21.58
C LYS A 297 10.76 0.96 23.02
N LYS A 298 11.60 1.34 24.00
CA LYS A 298 11.25 1.31 25.43
C LYS A 298 10.36 2.49 25.81
N GLN A 299 10.72 3.70 25.36
CA GLN A 299 9.96 4.92 25.66
C GLN A 299 8.84 5.20 24.65
N ARG A 300 8.78 4.43 23.56
CA ARG A 300 7.82 4.56 22.45
C ARG A 300 7.79 5.98 21.88
N LYS A 301 8.95 6.53 21.57
CA LYS A 301 9.10 7.86 20.96
C LYS A 301 10.33 7.95 20.07
N LEU A 302 10.33 8.94 19.18
CA LEU A 302 11.54 9.34 18.46
C LEU A 302 12.58 9.89 19.44
N ALA A 303 13.84 9.60 19.18
CA ALA A 303 14.98 10.10 19.93
C ALA A 303 16.12 10.47 18.97
N VAL A 304 16.95 11.41 19.40
CA VAL A 304 18.19 11.77 18.73
C VAL A 304 19.33 11.39 19.65
N VAL A 305 19.99 10.29 19.33
CA VAL A 305 21.00 9.66 20.19
C VAL A 305 22.34 9.58 19.48
N ASP A 306 23.40 9.38 20.25
CA ASP A 306 24.69 9.03 19.66
C ASP A 306 24.56 7.70 18.89
N PRO A 307 25.17 7.55 17.69
CA PRO A 307 25.08 6.31 16.91
C PRO A 307 25.47 5.05 17.72
N TYR A 308 26.40 5.18 18.66
CA TYR A 308 26.81 4.09 19.54
C TYR A 308 25.74 3.74 20.59
N GLU A 309 25.08 4.75 21.14
CA GLU A 309 23.97 4.55 22.08
C GLU A 309 22.78 3.87 21.37
N ALA A 310 22.53 4.22 20.10
CA ALA A 310 21.51 3.57 19.27
C ALA A 310 21.71 2.05 19.20
N GLU A 311 22.96 1.62 18.98
CA GLU A 311 23.33 0.21 18.82
C GLU A 311 23.20 -0.60 20.12
N ILE A 312 23.77 -0.09 21.23
CA ILE A 312 23.83 -0.84 22.49
C ILE A 312 22.44 -1.02 23.10
N LEU A 313 21.61 0.02 23.02
CA LEU A 313 20.30 0.03 23.67
C LEU A 313 19.18 -0.53 22.77
N SER A 314 19.54 -1.09 21.61
CA SER A 314 18.62 -1.71 20.65
C SER A 314 17.53 -0.73 20.15
N PHE A 315 17.95 0.48 19.82
CA PHE A 315 17.09 1.43 19.11
C PHE A 315 16.89 1.00 17.66
N GLU A 316 15.75 1.37 17.07
CA GLU A 316 15.50 1.09 15.65
C GLU A 316 15.84 2.30 14.79
N PRO A 317 16.53 2.09 13.65
CA PRO A 317 16.70 3.14 12.65
C PRO A 317 15.36 3.64 12.12
N VAL A 318 15.33 4.93 11.81
CA VAL A 318 14.16 5.58 11.20
C VAL A 318 14.43 5.82 9.71
N TYR A 319 13.44 5.49 8.89
CA TYR A 319 13.44 5.69 7.45
C TYR A 319 12.32 6.63 7.01
N PHE A 320 12.42 7.09 5.77
CA PHE A 320 11.35 7.83 5.11
C PHE A 320 10.39 6.90 4.39
N VAL A 321 9.13 7.32 4.37
CA VAL A 321 8.10 6.76 3.50
C VAL A 321 7.32 7.89 2.87
N ALA A 322 6.99 7.73 1.59
CA ALA A 322 6.14 8.67 0.89
C ALA A 322 4.71 8.61 1.42
N VAL A 323 4.10 9.78 1.56
CA VAL A 323 2.77 9.97 2.13
C VAL A 323 1.83 10.45 1.05
N ALA A 324 0.69 9.78 0.86
CA ALA A 324 -0.34 10.20 -0.09
C ALA A 324 -1.07 11.45 0.41
N ASP A 325 -1.75 12.17 -0.49
CA ASP A 325 -2.55 13.36 -0.13
C ASP A 325 -3.59 13.06 0.97
N PRO A 326 -3.95 14.05 1.82
CA PRO A 326 -4.88 13.81 2.92
C PRO A 326 -6.22 13.32 2.38
N MET A 327 -6.82 12.37 3.08
CA MET A 327 -8.18 11.93 2.74
C MET A 327 -9.16 13.10 2.84
N SER A 328 -10.08 13.16 1.89
CA SER A 328 -11.19 14.11 1.91
C SER A 328 -12.45 13.48 1.33
N GLU A 329 -13.59 13.89 1.84
CA GLU A 329 -14.90 13.45 1.38
C GLU A 329 -15.84 14.64 1.12
N ASP A 330 -16.72 14.47 0.15
CA ASP A 330 -17.78 15.42 -0.19
C ASP A 330 -19.06 14.63 -0.53
N LEU A 331 -20.22 15.11 -0.08
CA LEU A 331 -21.52 14.51 -0.38
C LEU A 331 -22.39 15.52 -1.10
N LYS A 332 -22.63 15.29 -2.39
CA LYS A 332 -23.48 16.15 -3.22
C LYS A 332 -24.48 15.31 -3.99
N ASN A 333 -25.76 15.67 -3.89
CA ASN A 333 -26.87 15.00 -4.59
C ASN A 333 -26.89 13.46 -4.39
N GLY A 334 -26.49 12.99 -3.20
CA GLY A 334 -26.38 11.56 -2.88
C GLY A 334 -25.14 10.85 -3.44
N ILE A 335 -24.21 11.56 -4.08
CA ILE A 335 -22.91 11.03 -4.50
C ILE A 335 -21.88 11.34 -3.42
N LYS A 336 -21.36 10.31 -2.76
CA LYS A 336 -20.24 10.45 -1.83
C LYS A 336 -18.95 10.33 -2.62
N THR A 337 -18.23 11.43 -2.81
CA THR A 337 -16.97 11.46 -3.56
C THR A 337 -15.80 11.49 -2.60
N LEU A 338 -14.87 10.54 -2.74
CA LEU A 338 -13.66 10.48 -1.94
C LEU A 338 -12.43 10.83 -2.79
N SER A 339 -11.48 11.52 -2.18
CA SER A 339 -10.16 11.79 -2.75
C SER A 339 -9.05 11.68 -1.71
N GLY A 340 -7.79 11.66 -2.18
CA GLY A 340 -6.62 11.44 -1.33
C GLY A 340 -6.42 9.96 -0.97
N GLY A 341 -5.48 9.68 -0.07
CA GLY A 341 -5.15 8.32 0.35
C GLY A 341 -5.96 7.87 1.56
N TRP A 342 -6.66 6.74 1.46
CA TRP A 342 -7.53 6.20 2.51
C TRP A 342 -6.94 4.97 3.18
N SER A 343 -6.82 4.97 4.52
CA SER A 343 -6.43 3.76 5.25
C SER A 343 -7.54 2.71 5.19
N ALA A 344 -7.17 1.43 5.35
CA ALA A 344 -8.11 0.33 5.23
C ALA A 344 -9.26 0.42 6.27
N HIS A 345 -8.93 0.91 7.47
CA HIS A 345 -9.90 1.09 8.54
C HIS A 345 -10.88 2.24 8.25
N HIS A 346 -10.39 3.43 7.89
CA HIS A 346 -11.26 4.58 7.61
C HIS A 346 -12.19 4.34 6.43
N LEU A 347 -11.71 3.66 5.39
CA LEU A 347 -12.54 3.32 4.24
C LEU A 347 -13.64 2.32 4.61
N ALA A 348 -13.36 1.37 5.50
CA ALA A 348 -14.36 0.39 5.96
C ALA A 348 -15.45 1.00 6.85
N GLU A 349 -15.11 2.04 7.60
CA GLU A 349 -15.99 2.76 8.55
C GLU A 349 -16.79 3.90 7.91
N LEU A 350 -16.76 4.04 6.57
CA LEU A 350 -17.52 5.09 5.88
C LEU A 350 -18.98 5.13 6.35
N ASP A 351 -19.46 6.35 6.62
CA ASP A 351 -20.89 6.60 6.80
C ASP A 351 -21.61 6.54 5.44
N TRP A 352 -22.67 5.73 5.40
CA TRP A 352 -23.54 5.51 4.24
C TRP A 352 -24.86 6.29 4.30
N GLN A 353 -25.06 7.14 5.31
CA GLN A 353 -26.26 7.96 5.42
C GLN A 353 -26.43 8.86 4.18
N ASN A 354 -27.60 8.78 3.54
CA ASN A 354 -27.95 9.52 2.32
C ASN A 354 -27.06 9.22 1.10
N VAL A 355 -26.24 8.17 1.14
CA VAL A 355 -25.38 7.77 0.02
C VAL A 355 -26.21 6.95 -0.97
N ARG A 356 -26.24 7.41 -2.22
CA ARG A 356 -26.87 6.72 -3.37
C ARG A 356 -25.83 6.09 -4.28
N ALA A 357 -24.64 6.67 -4.35
CA ALA A 357 -23.49 6.17 -5.08
C ALA A 357 -22.19 6.60 -4.39
N LEU A 358 -21.17 5.75 -4.44
CA LEU A 358 -19.84 6.02 -3.89
C LEU A 358 -18.85 6.21 -5.04
N ASP A 359 -18.18 7.35 -5.12
CA ASP A 359 -17.20 7.68 -6.15
C ASP A 359 -15.78 7.75 -5.56
N LEU A 360 -14.99 6.72 -5.81
CA LEU A 360 -13.62 6.54 -5.36
C LEU A 360 -12.60 6.79 -6.49
N ARG A 361 -13.01 7.32 -7.64
CA ARG A 361 -12.12 7.45 -8.81
C ARG A 361 -10.94 8.39 -8.57
N ASN A 362 -11.05 9.31 -7.63
CA ASN A 362 -10.00 10.25 -7.21
C ASN A 362 -9.32 9.85 -5.89
N ALA A 363 -9.70 8.71 -5.31
CA ALA A 363 -9.08 8.18 -4.10
C ALA A 363 -7.97 7.18 -4.47
N THR A 364 -6.93 7.16 -3.64
CA THR A 364 -5.95 6.06 -3.63
C THR A 364 -6.38 5.08 -2.55
N LEU A 365 -6.64 3.85 -2.97
CA LEU A 365 -7.20 2.83 -2.11
C LEU A 365 -6.10 2.14 -1.27
N PRO A 366 -6.46 1.55 -0.13
CA PRO A 366 -5.55 0.73 0.66
C PRO A 366 -5.07 -0.48 -0.17
N ALA A 367 -3.83 -0.92 0.04
CA ALA A 367 -3.28 -2.09 -0.63
C ALA A 367 -4.08 -3.37 -0.34
N HIS A 368 -4.75 -3.41 0.81
CA HIS A 368 -5.65 -4.48 1.23
C HIS A 368 -6.96 -3.87 1.77
N PRO A 369 -7.93 -3.52 0.89
CA PRO A 369 -9.20 -2.97 1.33
C PRO A 369 -10.03 -3.98 2.12
N LEU A 370 -10.73 -3.48 3.14
CA LEU A 370 -11.66 -4.26 3.95
C LEU A 370 -13.09 -4.13 3.41
N ALA A 371 -13.96 -5.04 3.84
CA ALA A 371 -15.40 -4.91 3.61
C ALA A 371 -15.98 -3.69 4.35
N PHE A 372 -16.94 -3.00 3.74
CA PHE A 372 -17.65 -1.90 4.38
C PHE A 372 -18.50 -2.41 5.54
N LYS A 373 -18.39 -1.77 6.70
CA LYS A 373 -19.10 -2.21 7.92
C LYS A 373 -20.53 -1.71 7.99
N HIS A 374 -20.79 -0.52 7.46
CA HIS A 374 -22.07 0.18 7.57
C HIS A 374 -22.83 0.26 6.25
N GLN A 375 -22.37 -0.44 5.21
CA GLN A 375 -23.07 -0.48 3.94
C GLN A 375 -24.41 -1.23 4.11
N PRO A 376 -25.54 -0.65 3.68
CA PRO A 376 -26.83 -1.33 3.73
C PRO A 376 -26.81 -2.66 2.94
N SER A 377 -27.26 -3.74 3.59
CA SER A 377 -27.25 -5.09 2.99
C SER A 377 -28.26 -5.28 1.85
N LYS A 378 -29.21 -4.35 1.71
CA LYS A 378 -30.24 -4.33 0.66
C LYS A 378 -30.33 -2.95 0.05
N ALA A 379 -29.39 -2.60 -0.81
CA ALA A 379 -29.42 -1.33 -1.56
C ALA A 379 -28.75 -1.49 -2.92
N ASN A 380 -29.21 -0.71 -3.90
CA ASN A 380 -28.60 -0.67 -5.24
C ASN A 380 -27.62 0.51 -5.32
N GLN A 381 -26.51 0.43 -4.58
CA GLN A 381 -25.51 1.49 -4.48
C GLN A 381 -24.26 1.16 -5.31
N PRO A 382 -24.09 1.75 -6.51
CA PRO A 382 -22.88 1.54 -7.29
C PRO A 382 -21.66 2.19 -6.62
N ILE A 383 -20.53 1.49 -6.70
CA ILE A 383 -19.22 1.96 -6.24
C ILE A 383 -18.33 2.15 -7.46
N TYR A 384 -17.87 3.37 -7.72
CA TYR A 384 -17.00 3.71 -8.85
C TYR A 384 -15.55 3.77 -8.38
N VAL A 385 -14.66 3.02 -9.02
CA VAL A 385 -13.21 3.04 -8.76
C VAL A 385 -12.45 3.45 -10.01
N SER A 386 -11.22 3.93 -9.85
CA SER A 386 -10.37 4.21 -11.00
C SER A 386 -9.90 2.91 -11.67
N LYS A 387 -9.57 2.97 -12.96
CA LYS A 387 -9.02 1.82 -13.71
C LYS A 387 -7.79 1.20 -13.03
N LYS A 388 -6.95 2.04 -12.43
CA LYS A 388 -5.70 1.62 -11.78
C LYS A 388 -5.94 0.79 -10.52
N GLU A 389 -7.08 0.99 -9.88
CA GLU A 389 -7.46 0.34 -8.63
C GLU A 389 -8.28 -0.94 -8.86
N LYS A 390 -8.52 -1.35 -10.12
CA LYS A 390 -9.38 -2.51 -10.43
C LYS A 390 -8.93 -3.80 -9.72
N GLU A 391 -7.63 -4.08 -9.72
CA GLU A 391 -7.06 -5.36 -9.25
C GLU A 391 -7.04 -5.52 -7.72
N ILE A 392 -7.24 -4.44 -6.98
CA ILE A 392 -7.23 -4.48 -5.51
C ILE A 392 -8.65 -4.48 -4.91
N VAL A 393 -9.70 -4.36 -5.75
CA VAL A 393 -11.09 -4.38 -5.29
C VAL A 393 -11.37 -5.74 -4.63
N PRO A 394 -11.79 -5.80 -3.36
CA PRO A 394 -12.05 -7.06 -2.70
C PRO A 394 -13.37 -7.66 -3.19
N GLU A 395 -13.45 -8.99 -3.25
CA GLU A 395 -14.68 -9.73 -3.64
C GLU A 395 -15.89 -9.39 -2.77
N ALA A 396 -15.67 -8.93 -1.53
CA ALA A 396 -16.71 -8.53 -0.61
C ALA A 396 -17.47 -7.26 -1.05
N TRP A 397 -16.91 -6.45 -1.95
CA TRP A 397 -17.59 -5.27 -2.47
C TRP A 397 -18.53 -5.66 -3.62
N SER A 398 -19.82 -5.43 -3.44
CA SER A 398 -20.82 -5.64 -4.48
C SER A 398 -21.03 -4.39 -5.34
N PHE A 399 -21.40 -4.58 -6.61
CA PHE A 399 -21.79 -3.50 -7.52
C PHE A 399 -20.66 -2.47 -7.78
N VAL A 400 -19.46 -2.97 -8.09
CA VAL A 400 -18.28 -2.14 -8.37
C VAL A 400 -18.10 -1.94 -9.87
N ILE A 401 -17.79 -0.69 -10.24
CA ILE A 401 -17.55 -0.24 -11.60
C ILE A 401 -16.15 0.38 -11.64
N ALA A 402 -15.25 -0.14 -12.47
CA ALA A 402 -13.94 0.47 -12.69
C ALA A 402 -13.96 1.29 -13.98
N GLU A 403 -13.67 2.58 -13.88
CA GLU A 403 -13.81 3.54 -14.99
C GLU A 403 -15.26 3.62 -15.46
N ASP A 404 -15.64 2.78 -16.42
CA ASP A 404 -16.98 2.61 -16.99
C ASP A 404 -17.34 1.13 -17.21
N LEU A 405 -16.64 0.18 -16.58
CA LEU A 405 -16.85 -1.26 -16.75
C LEU A 405 -17.27 -1.92 -15.42
N LEU A 406 -18.35 -2.71 -15.47
CA LEU A 406 -18.79 -3.54 -14.35
C LEU A 406 -17.75 -4.63 -14.04
N LEU A 407 -17.45 -4.89 -12.76
CA LEU A 407 -16.41 -5.85 -12.36
C LEU A 407 -16.92 -7.25 -12.01
N ALA A 408 -18.20 -7.39 -11.71
CA ALA A 408 -18.82 -8.65 -11.30
C ALA A 408 -20.32 -8.64 -11.59
N ASP A 409 -20.91 -9.84 -11.68
CA ASP A 409 -22.35 -9.99 -11.80
C ASP A 409 -23.06 -9.30 -10.63
N VAL A 410 -24.13 -8.54 -10.95
CA VAL A 410 -24.87 -7.75 -9.96
C VAL A 410 -26.36 -8.10 -9.96
N TYR A 411 -26.93 -8.16 -8.76
CA TYR A 411 -28.34 -8.40 -8.52
C TYR A 411 -29.00 -7.15 -7.95
N LEU A 412 -29.84 -6.50 -8.75
CA LEU A 412 -30.64 -5.37 -8.30
C LEU A 412 -31.76 -5.83 -7.38
N GLN A 413 -31.90 -5.12 -6.27
CA GLN A 413 -32.97 -5.29 -5.29
C GLN A 413 -34.22 -4.55 -5.76
N ASP A 414 -35.35 -5.26 -5.94
CA ASP A 414 -36.63 -4.62 -6.29
C ASP A 414 -37.07 -3.66 -5.18
N LYS A 415 -37.74 -2.57 -5.57
CA LYS A 415 -38.21 -1.48 -4.70
C LYS A 415 -37.13 -0.71 -3.94
N GLU A 416 -35.85 -1.02 -4.15
CA GLU A 416 -34.75 -0.21 -3.63
C GLU A 416 -34.28 0.81 -4.67
N PRO A 417 -34.03 2.08 -4.28
CA PRO A 417 -33.60 3.11 -5.23
C PRO A 417 -32.30 2.75 -5.93
N LEU A 418 -32.19 3.13 -7.20
CA LEU A 418 -30.97 3.03 -7.98
C LEU A 418 -30.63 4.38 -8.59
N TYR A 419 -29.38 4.80 -8.44
CA TYR A 419 -28.87 6.02 -9.03
C TYR A 419 -27.53 5.76 -9.70
N VAL A 420 -27.48 5.97 -11.02
CA VAL A 420 -26.28 5.77 -11.84
C VAL A 420 -25.81 7.13 -12.33
N PRO A 421 -24.97 7.84 -11.55
CA PRO A 421 -24.46 9.16 -11.95
C PRO A 421 -23.52 9.10 -13.15
N TYR A 422 -22.86 7.95 -13.36
CA TYR A 422 -21.94 7.72 -14.47
C TYR A 422 -22.38 6.44 -15.20
N PRO A 423 -22.75 6.52 -16.49
CA PRO A 423 -23.09 5.35 -17.27
C PRO A 423 -21.95 4.33 -17.29
N PHE A 424 -22.26 3.04 -17.34
CA PHE A 424 -21.27 1.97 -17.40
C PHE A 424 -21.71 0.83 -18.31
N ASN A 425 -20.75 0.07 -18.83
CA ASN A 425 -20.94 -1.12 -19.65
C ASN A 425 -20.85 -2.39 -18.78
N LEU A 426 -21.53 -3.44 -19.21
CA LEU A 426 -21.56 -4.73 -18.52
C LEU A 426 -20.29 -5.56 -18.69
N ASP A 427 -19.44 -5.29 -19.69
CA ASP A 427 -18.12 -5.97 -19.89
C ASP A 427 -18.18 -7.51 -19.83
N GLY A 428 -19.26 -8.10 -20.32
CA GLY A 428 -19.48 -9.56 -20.27
C GLY A 428 -20.02 -10.09 -18.93
N HIS A 429 -20.14 -9.25 -17.92
CA HIS A 429 -20.85 -9.54 -16.67
C HIS A 429 -22.37 -9.38 -16.82
N THR A 430 -23.12 -9.98 -15.90
CA THR A 430 -24.58 -9.97 -15.92
C THR A 430 -25.15 -9.00 -14.89
N ILE A 431 -26.04 -8.11 -15.32
CA ILE A 431 -26.96 -7.42 -14.42
C ILE A 431 -28.30 -8.16 -14.39
N THR A 432 -28.78 -8.48 -13.20
CA THR A 432 -30.01 -9.23 -12.97
C THR A 432 -30.99 -8.40 -12.14
N TYR A 433 -32.23 -8.32 -12.61
CA TYR A 433 -33.36 -7.79 -11.84
C TYR A 433 -34.38 -8.90 -11.61
N GLU A 434 -34.77 -9.09 -10.36
CA GLU A 434 -35.76 -10.09 -9.96
C GLU A 434 -36.86 -9.45 -9.11
N ARG A 435 -38.11 -9.83 -9.36
CA ARG A 435 -39.25 -9.42 -8.53
C ARG A 435 -40.31 -10.50 -8.42
N GLU A 436 -40.99 -10.55 -7.30
CA GLU A 436 -42.18 -11.39 -7.14
C GLU A 436 -43.40 -10.65 -7.71
N MET A 437 -44.12 -11.28 -8.63
CA MET A 437 -45.30 -10.68 -9.25
C MET A 437 -46.54 -10.92 -8.42
N ILE A 438 -47.49 -9.99 -8.47
CA ILE A 438 -48.82 -10.22 -7.93
C ILE A 438 -49.61 -11.04 -8.96
N ASP A 439 -49.92 -12.29 -8.62
CA ASP A 439 -50.56 -13.25 -9.52
C ASP A 439 -51.74 -12.66 -10.31
N GLY A 440 -51.56 -12.54 -11.62
CA GLY A 440 -52.62 -12.14 -12.55
C GLY A 440 -52.87 -10.63 -12.66
N ASN A 441 -52.27 -9.80 -11.80
CA ASN A 441 -52.36 -8.34 -11.92
C ASN A 441 -51.45 -7.81 -13.03
N TRP A 442 -51.88 -6.72 -13.66
CA TRP A 442 -50.99 -5.91 -14.47
C TRP A 442 -50.17 -4.98 -13.58
N GLU A 443 -48.88 -4.88 -13.90
CA GLU A 443 -47.91 -4.04 -13.19
C GLU A 443 -47.07 -3.27 -14.20
N THR A 444 -46.45 -2.18 -13.76
CA THR A 444 -45.50 -1.42 -14.58
C THR A 444 -44.05 -1.85 -14.29
N LEU A 445 -43.16 -1.62 -15.24
CA LEU A 445 -41.73 -1.85 -15.10
C LEU A 445 -40.94 -0.82 -15.90
N CYS A 446 -39.85 -0.32 -15.33
CA CYS A 446 -38.83 0.42 -16.05
C CYS A 446 -37.45 -0.04 -15.55
N LEU A 447 -36.56 -0.36 -16.48
CA LEU A 447 -35.20 -0.84 -16.18
C LEU A 447 -34.15 0.11 -16.78
N PRO A 448 -33.01 0.33 -16.12
CA PRO A 448 -31.95 1.20 -16.61
C PRO A 448 -31.05 0.52 -17.66
N PHE A 449 -31.41 -0.70 -18.06
CA PHE A 449 -30.71 -1.52 -19.03
C PHE A 449 -31.73 -2.24 -19.91
N THR A 450 -31.22 -2.74 -21.03
CA THR A 450 -32.02 -3.32 -22.09
C THR A 450 -32.15 -4.84 -21.89
N VAL A 451 -33.34 -5.41 -22.09
CA VAL A 451 -33.61 -6.84 -21.93
C VAL A 451 -34.25 -7.42 -23.19
N ASP A 452 -33.65 -8.49 -23.70
CA ASP A 452 -34.00 -9.12 -24.97
C ASP A 452 -34.67 -10.49 -24.82
N ASP A 453 -34.67 -11.06 -23.61
CA ASP A 453 -35.29 -12.36 -23.34
C ASP A 453 -35.92 -12.38 -21.94
N TRP A 454 -37.05 -13.08 -21.83
CA TRP A 454 -37.78 -13.33 -20.59
C TRP A 454 -38.68 -14.55 -20.74
N SER A 455 -39.13 -15.12 -19.61
CA SER A 455 -40.02 -16.27 -19.64
C SER A 455 -41.31 -15.97 -20.39
N LYS A 456 -41.70 -16.88 -21.29
CA LYS A 456 -42.96 -16.82 -22.07
C LYS A 456 -44.22 -16.85 -21.20
N SER A 457 -44.10 -17.13 -19.91
CA SER A 457 -45.19 -17.02 -18.93
C SER A 457 -45.56 -15.57 -18.57
N PHE A 458 -44.72 -14.60 -18.95
CA PHE A 458 -44.99 -13.18 -18.76
C PHE A 458 -45.42 -12.53 -20.07
N ASP A 459 -46.55 -11.83 -19.99
CA ASP A 459 -47.05 -10.96 -21.04
C ASP A 459 -46.46 -9.56 -20.81
N VAL A 460 -45.72 -9.04 -21.77
CA VAL A 460 -45.02 -7.74 -21.68
C VAL A 460 -45.43 -6.89 -22.87
N GLN A 461 -45.87 -5.67 -22.59
CA GLN A 461 -46.42 -4.77 -23.60
C GLN A 461 -45.78 -3.38 -23.49
N GLU A 462 -45.44 -2.80 -24.64
CA GLU A 462 -44.85 -1.46 -24.77
C GLU A 462 -45.87 -0.46 -25.30
N LEU A 463 -45.76 0.80 -24.87
CA LEU A 463 -46.63 1.88 -25.35
C LEU A 463 -46.22 2.27 -26.77
N VAL A 464 -47.11 2.08 -27.75
CA VAL A 464 -46.83 2.40 -29.16
C VAL A 464 -47.66 3.55 -29.70
N LYS A 465 -48.79 3.88 -29.04
CA LYS A 465 -49.73 4.86 -29.56
C LYS A 465 -50.42 5.63 -28.44
N ILE A 466 -50.57 6.93 -28.64
CA ILE A 466 -51.37 7.81 -27.80
C ILE A 466 -52.45 8.42 -28.69
N THR A 467 -53.72 8.20 -28.37
CA THR A 467 -54.85 8.75 -29.13
C THR A 467 -55.69 9.62 -28.21
N GLN A 468 -55.81 10.90 -28.56
CA GLN A 468 -56.69 11.82 -27.86
C GLN A 468 -58.03 11.93 -28.61
N ASN A 469 -59.14 11.67 -27.92
CA ASN A 469 -60.48 11.83 -28.47
C ASN A 469 -61.34 12.68 -27.53
N GLY A 470 -61.34 14.00 -27.76
CA GLY A 470 -61.99 14.97 -26.89
C GLY A 470 -61.39 14.98 -25.48
N THR A 471 -62.21 14.63 -24.49
CA THR A 471 -61.83 14.55 -23.07
C THR A 471 -61.32 13.17 -22.64
N LYS A 472 -61.14 12.23 -23.57
CA LYS A 472 -60.58 10.90 -23.32
C LYS A 472 -59.18 10.77 -23.91
N LEU A 473 -58.33 10.03 -23.21
CA LEU A 473 -57.00 9.64 -23.65
C LEU A 473 -56.94 8.11 -23.69
N ASP A 474 -56.63 7.56 -24.86
CA ASP A 474 -56.42 6.13 -25.07
C ASP A 474 -54.93 5.85 -25.29
N LEU A 475 -54.39 4.89 -24.55
CA LEU A 475 -53.02 4.41 -24.66
C LEU A 475 -53.01 3.04 -25.32
N GLY A 476 -52.41 2.95 -26.50
CA GLY A 476 -52.26 1.74 -27.29
C GLY A 476 -50.97 1.00 -26.96
N PHE A 477 -51.10 -0.26 -26.53
CA PHE A 477 -49.99 -1.12 -26.15
C PHE A 477 -49.88 -2.34 -27.08
N ASP A 478 -48.65 -2.63 -27.51
CA ASP A 478 -48.31 -3.79 -28.35
C ASP A 478 -47.38 -4.72 -27.60
N LYS A 479 -47.35 -6.00 -28.02
CA LYS A 479 -46.45 -6.97 -27.43
C LYS A 479 -45.00 -6.55 -27.66
N ALA A 480 -44.28 -6.31 -26.58
CA ALA A 480 -42.87 -5.94 -26.63
C ALA A 480 -42.04 -7.09 -27.22
N GLN A 481 -41.13 -6.76 -28.13
CA GLN A 481 -40.07 -7.69 -28.58
C GLN A 481 -38.80 -7.56 -27.73
N LYS A 482 -38.68 -6.43 -27.03
CA LYS A 482 -37.49 -6.01 -26.30
C LYS A 482 -37.91 -4.97 -25.26
N ILE A 483 -37.40 -5.05 -24.04
CA ILE A 483 -37.57 -4.00 -23.03
C ILE A 483 -36.38 -3.05 -23.19
N GLN A 484 -36.60 -1.91 -23.81
CA GLN A 484 -35.54 -0.92 -24.01
C GLN A 484 -35.18 -0.25 -22.68
N ALA A 485 -33.90 0.05 -22.48
CA ALA A 485 -33.45 0.80 -21.31
C ALA A 485 -34.20 2.13 -21.16
N ASN A 486 -34.60 2.45 -19.94
CA ASN A 486 -35.35 3.65 -19.58
C ASN A 486 -36.70 3.80 -20.29
N GLN A 487 -37.24 2.76 -20.93
CA GLN A 487 -38.57 2.79 -21.53
C GLN A 487 -39.54 1.95 -20.70
N PRO A 488 -40.58 2.57 -20.13
CA PRO A 488 -41.57 1.84 -19.36
C PRO A 488 -42.38 0.85 -20.18
N VAL A 489 -42.65 -0.29 -19.57
CA VAL A 489 -43.57 -1.32 -20.09
C VAL A 489 -44.63 -1.64 -19.05
N ILE A 490 -45.72 -2.25 -19.50
CA ILE A 490 -46.67 -2.94 -18.62
C ILE A 490 -46.49 -4.45 -18.79
N LEU A 491 -46.64 -5.19 -17.70
CA LEU A 491 -46.55 -6.64 -17.75
C LEU A 491 -47.49 -7.33 -16.78
N ARG A 492 -47.76 -8.61 -17.07
CA ARG A 492 -48.57 -9.49 -16.24
C ARG A 492 -48.01 -10.91 -16.30
N GLY A 493 -48.06 -11.62 -15.18
CA GLY A 493 -47.74 -13.04 -15.13
C GLY A 493 -47.92 -13.62 -13.74
N LYS A 494 -47.26 -14.75 -13.48
CA LYS A 494 -47.34 -15.50 -12.23
C LYS A 494 -45.95 -15.84 -11.71
N GLY A 495 -45.75 -15.71 -10.41
CA GLY A 495 -44.51 -16.07 -9.72
C GLY A 495 -43.36 -15.08 -9.95
N LYS A 496 -42.13 -15.57 -9.75
CA LYS A 496 -40.91 -14.76 -9.80
C LYS A 496 -40.52 -14.39 -11.24
N LEU A 497 -40.50 -13.09 -11.53
CA LEU A 497 -39.92 -12.52 -12.73
C LEU A 497 -38.40 -12.42 -12.57
N LYS A 498 -37.66 -12.84 -13.59
CA LYS A 498 -36.20 -12.71 -13.68
C LYS A 498 -35.83 -12.13 -15.03
N LEU A 499 -35.14 -10.99 -15.03
CA LEU A 499 -34.72 -10.27 -16.23
C LEU A 499 -33.21 -10.04 -16.14
N GLN A 500 -32.50 -10.27 -17.25
CA GLN A 500 -31.04 -10.22 -17.28
C GLN A 500 -30.54 -9.49 -18.53
N ALA A 501 -29.42 -8.80 -18.39
CA ALA A 501 -28.64 -8.27 -19.50
C ALA A 501 -27.17 -8.62 -19.31
N ARG A 502 -26.46 -8.88 -20.42
CA ARG A 502 -25.02 -9.22 -20.46
C ARG A 502 -24.20 -8.25 -21.31
N GLU A 503 -24.88 -7.38 -22.05
CA GLU A 503 -24.27 -6.38 -22.90
C GLU A 503 -25.12 -5.10 -22.87
N GLY A 504 -24.48 -3.99 -23.26
CA GLY A 504 -25.11 -2.68 -23.32
C GLY A 504 -24.69 -1.76 -22.18
N ILE A 505 -25.23 -0.54 -22.23
CA ILE A 505 -24.93 0.54 -21.29
C ILE A 505 -26.05 0.60 -20.25
N VAL A 506 -25.68 0.67 -18.99
CA VAL A 506 -26.59 0.92 -17.87
C VAL A 506 -26.58 2.40 -17.54
N VAL A 507 -27.76 3.01 -17.51
CA VAL A 507 -27.91 4.41 -17.13
C VAL A 507 -29.31 4.66 -16.57
N THR A 508 -29.40 5.46 -15.50
CA THR A 508 -30.68 5.95 -14.99
C THR A 508 -31.00 7.30 -15.61
N GLN A 509 -32.02 7.36 -16.46
CA GLN A 509 -32.51 8.59 -17.08
C GLN A 509 -34.03 8.65 -16.96
N GLU A 510 -34.59 9.87 -16.89
CA GLU A 510 -36.04 10.03 -17.03
C GLU A 510 -36.46 9.64 -18.45
N SER A 511 -37.51 8.82 -18.55
CA SER A 511 -38.05 8.43 -19.85
C SER A 511 -38.70 9.62 -20.55
N GLU A 512 -38.62 9.69 -21.87
CA GLU A 512 -39.28 10.72 -22.67
C GLU A 512 -40.82 10.49 -22.74
N GLY A 513 -41.58 11.55 -23.02
CA GLY A 513 -43.04 11.45 -23.17
C GLY A 513 -43.82 11.35 -21.85
N ILE A 514 -45.07 10.87 -21.92
CA ILE A 514 -46.02 10.88 -20.81
C ILE A 514 -45.92 9.65 -19.90
N PHE A 515 -45.40 8.52 -20.40
CA PHE A 515 -45.24 7.30 -19.61
C PHE A 515 -43.84 7.30 -19.00
N LYS A 516 -43.81 7.62 -17.71
CA LYS A 516 -42.61 7.93 -16.95
C LYS A 516 -42.15 6.75 -16.10
N GLY A 517 -40.92 6.32 -16.31
CA GLY A 517 -40.22 5.39 -15.42
C GLY A 517 -39.67 6.09 -14.18
N ASN A 518 -39.41 5.33 -13.13
CA ASN A 518 -38.88 5.85 -11.87
C ASN A 518 -37.87 4.87 -11.25
N TYR A 519 -36.76 5.41 -10.74
CA TYR A 519 -35.70 4.64 -10.06
C TYR A 519 -35.53 5.05 -8.60
N ASP A 520 -36.39 5.93 -8.08
CA ASP A 520 -36.37 6.40 -6.71
C ASP A 520 -37.68 6.06 -5.97
N SER A 521 -37.74 6.24 -4.67
CA SER A 521 -39.00 6.18 -3.94
C SER A 521 -39.73 7.51 -4.13
N LYS A 522 -40.96 7.48 -4.67
CA LYS A 522 -41.68 8.69 -5.08
C LYS A 522 -43.07 8.76 -4.47
N ASP A 523 -43.33 9.86 -3.78
CA ASP A 523 -44.69 10.23 -3.40
C ASP A 523 -45.41 10.84 -4.61
N ILE A 524 -46.58 10.29 -4.92
CA ILE A 524 -47.34 10.63 -6.11
C ILE A 524 -48.54 11.48 -5.70
N ASN A 525 -48.46 12.77 -6.00
CA ASN A 525 -49.54 13.72 -5.72
C ASN A 525 -50.39 14.06 -6.96
N GLN A 526 -49.82 13.95 -8.17
CA GLN A 526 -50.47 14.27 -9.44
C GLN A 526 -49.92 13.37 -10.56
N ALA A 527 -50.37 12.13 -10.62
CA ALA A 527 -50.08 11.21 -11.71
C ALA A 527 -51.15 10.13 -11.82
N TYR A 528 -51.10 9.33 -12.89
CA TYR A 528 -51.97 8.18 -13.05
C TYR A 528 -51.20 6.87 -12.88
N LEU A 529 -51.78 5.96 -12.10
CA LEU A 529 -51.26 4.62 -11.83
C LEU A 529 -52.10 3.58 -12.56
N LEU A 530 -51.45 2.50 -12.99
CA LEU A 530 -52.11 1.40 -13.69
C LEU A 530 -53.07 0.68 -12.73
N SER A 531 -54.31 0.45 -13.16
CA SER A 531 -55.26 -0.39 -12.42
C SER A 531 -54.84 -1.86 -12.48
N ASN A 532 -55.13 -2.64 -11.44
CA ASN A 532 -54.75 -4.06 -11.35
C ASN A 532 -55.25 -4.91 -12.53
N ASP A 533 -56.41 -4.56 -13.11
CA ASP A 533 -56.99 -5.24 -14.27
C ASP A 533 -56.31 -4.86 -15.60
N GLY A 534 -55.45 -3.85 -15.58
CA GLY A 534 -54.70 -3.33 -16.73
C GLY A 534 -55.56 -2.59 -17.75
N ASN A 535 -56.81 -2.26 -17.46
CA ASN A 535 -57.71 -1.65 -18.44
C ASN A 535 -57.63 -0.12 -18.44
N SER A 536 -57.04 0.48 -17.40
CA SER A 536 -56.97 1.93 -17.26
C SER A 536 -55.76 2.41 -16.45
N PHE A 537 -55.37 3.65 -16.67
CA PHE A 537 -54.63 4.42 -15.68
C PHE A 537 -55.59 5.37 -14.95
N VAL A 538 -55.54 5.33 -13.62
CA VAL A 538 -56.41 6.10 -12.72
C VAL A 538 -55.60 7.09 -11.92
N ASN A 539 -56.18 8.24 -11.61
CA ASN A 539 -55.49 9.25 -10.83
C ASN A 539 -55.09 8.67 -9.46
N ALA A 540 -53.84 8.88 -9.06
CA ALA A 540 -53.32 8.41 -7.80
C ALA A 540 -54.09 9.06 -6.63
N ALA A 541 -54.51 8.23 -5.66
CA ALA A 541 -55.09 8.76 -4.44
C ALA A 541 -54.05 9.59 -3.67
N SER A 542 -54.49 10.61 -2.93
CA SER A 542 -53.60 11.38 -2.06
C SER A 542 -52.82 10.46 -1.11
N GLY A 543 -51.50 10.64 -1.02
CA GLY A 543 -50.61 9.79 -0.23
C GLY A 543 -50.20 8.48 -0.92
N SER A 544 -50.50 8.31 -2.22
CA SER A 544 -50.00 7.17 -2.98
C SER A 544 -48.48 7.21 -3.09
N HIS A 545 -47.86 6.03 -2.99
CA HIS A 545 -46.42 5.86 -3.09
C HIS A 545 -46.08 4.95 -4.25
N LEU A 546 -45.04 5.30 -5.00
CA LEU A 546 -44.53 4.51 -6.11
C LEU A 546 -43.10 4.06 -5.80
N SER A 547 -42.92 2.74 -5.70
CA SER A 547 -41.61 2.15 -5.51
C SER A 547 -40.72 2.28 -6.76
N PRO A 548 -39.38 2.23 -6.60
CA PRO A 548 -38.42 2.11 -7.69
C PRO A 548 -38.74 0.99 -8.69
N PHE A 549 -38.25 1.17 -9.92
CA PHE A 549 -38.47 0.29 -11.09
C PHE A 549 -39.92 0.20 -11.57
N ARG A 550 -40.81 1.06 -11.06
CA ARG A 550 -42.19 1.19 -11.53
C ARG A 550 -42.34 2.41 -12.43
N ALA A 551 -43.47 2.48 -13.13
CA ALA A 551 -43.81 3.58 -14.02
C ALA A 551 -45.23 4.11 -13.77
N TYR A 552 -45.46 5.32 -14.24
CA TYR A 552 -46.69 6.09 -14.07
C TYR A 552 -46.93 7.00 -15.28
N ILE A 553 -48.15 7.52 -15.43
CA ILE A 553 -48.45 8.51 -16.46
C ILE A 553 -48.45 9.91 -15.84
N LEU A 554 -47.69 10.83 -16.44
CA LEU A 554 -47.67 12.25 -16.08
C LEU A 554 -48.22 13.08 -17.23
N LEU A 555 -49.19 13.95 -16.93
CA LEU A 555 -49.86 14.79 -17.90
C LEU A 555 -50.06 16.19 -17.34
N ASP A 556 -50.02 17.20 -18.21
CA ASP A 556 -50.30 18.59 -17.84
C ASP A 556 -51.80 18.88 -17.66
N LYS A 557 -52.67 17.92 -18.02
CA LYS A 557 -54.13 18.03 -17.96
C LYS A 557 -54.72 16.85 -17.21
N ASP A 558 -55.73 17.15 -16.39
CA ASP A 558 -56.46 16.13 -15.64
C ASP A 558 -57.52 15.43 -16.50
N TYR A 559 -57.32 14.14 -16.70
CA TYR A 559 -58.31 13.16 -17.15
C TYR A 559 -58.91 12.43 -15.93
N LYS A 560 -60.18 11.99 -15.99
CA LYS A 560 -60.73 11.14 -14.91
C LYS A 560 -60.14 9.73 -14.94
N THR A 561 -60.06 9.16 -16.14
CA THR A 561 -59.48 7.85 -16.44
C THR A 561 -58.81 7.92 -17.81
N ILE A 562 -57.76 7.12 -17.99
CA ILE A 562 -57.05 6.96 -19.26
C ILE A 562 -57.22 5.49 -19.64
N ASP A 563 -57.83 5.21 -20.80
CA ASP A 563 -58.13 3.84 -21.19
C ASP A 563 -56.89 3.17 -21.79
N VAL A 564 -56.67 1.90 -21.44
CA VAL A 564 -55.61 1.06 -22.04
C VAL A 564 -56.22 0.21 -23.14
N LYS A 565 -55.62 0.24 -24.33
CA LYS A 565 -56.00 -0.57 -25.49
C LYS A 565 -54.85 -1.49 -25.87
N TYR A 566 -55.04 -2.78 -25.71
CA TYR A 566 -54.10 -3.78 -26.20
C TYR A 566 -54.37 -4.03 -27.68
N ASN A 567 -53.37 -3.87 -28.54
CA ASN A 567 -53.43 -4.34 -29.93
C ASN A 567 -53.23 -5.85 -29.96
N ILE A 568 -54.23 -6.56 -29.46
CA ILE A 568 -54.33 -7.99 -29.65
C ILE A 568 -54.72 -8.18 -31.11
N ILE A 569 -53.82 -8.74 -31.92
CA ILE A 569 -54.19 -9.21 -33.25
C ILE A 569 -55.21 -10.35 -33.06
N THR A 570 -56.49 -10.03 -32.99
CA THR A 570 -57.57 -10.99 -33.20
C THR A 570 -57.65 -11.22 -34.70
N GLN A 571 -56.67 -11.96 -35.24
CA GLN A 571 -56.61 -12.28 -36.66
C GLN A 571 -57.87 -13.04 -37.04
N ILE A 572 -58.82 -12.37 -37.71
CA ILE A 572 -59.94 -13.02 -38.35
C ILE A 572 -59.40 -13.58 -39.66
N ARG A 573 -59.21 -14.90 -39.73
CA ARG A 573 -58.67 -15.54 -40.94
C ARG A 573 -59.80 -15.62 -41.98
N PRO A 574 -59.63 -15.05 -43.20
CA PRO A 574 -60.54 -15.36 -44.30
C PRO A 574 -60.27 -16.80 -44.74
N GLN A 575 -61.10 -17.74 -44.31
CA GLN A 575 -61.00 -19.13 -44.76
C GLN A 575 -62.00 -19.36 -45.90
N GLN A 576 -61.52 -19.77 -47.08
CA GLN A 576 -62.38 -20.45 -48.05
C GLN A 576 -62.79 -21.80 -47.42
N VAL A 577 -64.06 -21.93 -47.04
CA VAL A 577 -64.59 -23.14 -46.40
C VAL A 577 -64.47 -24.33 -47.37
N THR A 578 -63.47 -25.19 -47.18
CA THR A 578 -63.28 -26.42 -47.98
C THR A 578 -63.64 -27.73 -47.26
N SER A 579 -64.27 -27.69 -46.09
CA SER A 579 -64.76 -28.91 -45.43
C SER A 579 -66.22 -28.76 -44.99
N ARG A 580 -67.06 -29.75 -45.35
CA ARG A 580 -68.49 -29.83 -44.98
C ARG A 580 -68.72 -30.32 -43.53
N ASP A 581 -67.66 -30.68 -42.80
CA ASP A 581 -67.80 -31.47 -41.56
C ASP A 581 -67.43 -30.74 -40.27
N LYS A 582 -67.11 -29.44 -40.31
CA LYS A 582 -66.76 -28.66 -39.10
C LYS A 582 -67.97 -27.96 -38.48
N ILE A 583 -68.08 -28.03 -37.15
CA ILE A 583 -69.13 -27.36 -36.37
C ILE A 583 -68.85 -25.85 -36.34
N LEU A 584 -69.85 -25.07 -36.68
CA LEU A 584 -69.79 -23.62 -36.79
C LEU A 584 -70.55 -22.99 -35.62
N TYR A 585 -70.00 -21.96 -34.98
CA TYR A 585 -70.68 -21.16 -33.96
C TYR A 585 -70.76 -19.70 -34.42
N SER A 586 -71.84 -18.99 -34.12
CA SER A 586 -71.86 -17.53 -34.24
C SER A 586 -71.05 -16.87 -33.12
N ILE A 587 -70.81 -15.56 -33.24
CA ILE A 587 -69.98 -14.80 -32.28
C ILE A 587 -70.53 -14.80 -30.84
N ASP A 588 -71.81 -15.09 -30.68
CA ASP A 588 -72.54 -15.25 -29.42
C ASP A 588 -72.54 -16.70 -28.89
N GLY A 589 -71.81 -17.61 -29.54
CA GLY A 589 -71.63 -19.00 -29.09
C GLY A 589 -72.78 -19.95 -29.49
N ILE A 590 -73.70 -19.51 -30.35
CA ILE A 590 -74.80 -20.36 -30.82
C ILE A 590 -74.31 -21.25 -31.97
N ARG A 591 -74.53 -22.56 -31.85
CA ARG A 591 -74.21 -23.52 -32.91
C ARG A 591 -75.06 -23.26 -34.14
N GLN A 592 -74.42 -23.12 -35.30
CA GLN A 592 -75.05 -22.81 -36.58
C GLN A 592 -75.19 -24.07 -37.44
N LEU A 593 -76.37 -24.26 -38.03
CA LEU A 593 -76.71 -25.41 -38.86
C LEU A 593 -76.43 -25.12 -40.34
N SER A 594 -75.22 -25.40 -40.84
CA SER A 594 -74.77 -25.53 -42.25
C SER A 594 -75.15 -24.47 -43.31
N THR A 595 -76.08 -23.53 -43.06
CA THR A 595 -76.51 -22.53 -44.03
C THR A 595 -75.56 -21.35 -44.02
N LYS A 596 -74.72 -21.31 -45.06
CA LYS A 596 -73.67 -20.32 -45.32
C LYS A 596 -74.25 -18.92 -45.57
N ARG A 597 -74.56 -18.17 -44.50
CA ARG A 597 -74.77 -16.71 -44.60
C ARG A 597 -73.44 -16.00 -44.45
N GLN A 598 -73.29 -14.86 -45.13
CA GLN A 598 -72.13 -13.98 -44.93
C GLN A 598 -72.07 -13.53 -43.47
N GLY A 599 -70.91 -13.65 -42.84
CA GLY A 599 -70.76 -13.30 -41.44
C GLY A 599 -69.47 -13.77 -40.78
N ILE A 600 -69.28 -13.37 -39.52
CA ILE A 600 -68.16 -13.80 -38.67
C ILE A 600 -68.62 -14.98 -37.81
N TYR A 601 -67.83 -16.05 -37.78
CA TYR A 601 -68.14 -17.28 -37.07
C TYR A 601 -66.92 -17.78 -36.28
N ILE A 602 -67.15 -18.66 -35.31
CA ILE A 602 -66.13 -19.37 -34.55
C ILE A 602 -66.10 -20.83 -35.00
N VAL A 603 -64.94 -21.28 -35.45
CA VAL A 603 -64.67 -22.68 -35.81
C VAL A 603 -63.37 -23.10 -35.14
N ASP A 604 -63.38 -24.20 -34.39
CA ASP A 604 -62.23 -24.69 -33.62
C ASP A 604 -61.58 -23.59 -32.75
N GLY A 605 -62.39 -22.72 -32.14
CA GLY A 605 -61.93 -21.61 -31.29
C GLY A 605 -61.36 -20.40 -32.04
N GLN A 606 -61.38 -20.39 -33.38
CA GLN A 606 -60.88 -19.28 -34.20
C GLN A 606 -62.02 -18.50 -34.87
N LYS A 607 -61.90 -17.16 -34.91
CA LYS A 607 -62.81 -16.29 -35.66
C LYS A 607 -62.49 -16.38 -37.15
N ILE A 608 -63.49 -16.72 -37.97
CA ILE A 608 -63.42 -16.79 -39.43
C ILE A 608 -64.48 -15.89 -40.06
N ILE A 609 -64.22 -15.39 -41.28
CA ILE A 609 -65.24 -14.74 -42.12
C ILE A 609 -65.68 -15.70 -43.21
N ILE A 610 -66.99 -15.91 -43.32
CA ILE A 610 -67.62 -16.49 -44.50
C ILE A 610 -68.09 -15.32 -45.36
N LYS A 611 -67.52 -15.20 -46.56
CA LYS A 611 -67.92 -14.23 -47.60
C LYS A 611 -68.97 -14.82 -48.53
#